data_AF-A0A535LU72-F1
#
_entry.id   AF-A0A535LU72-F1
#
_cell.length_a   1.000
_cell.length_b   1.000
_cell.length_c   1.000
_cell.angle_alpha   90.00
_cell.angle_beta   90.00
_cell.angle_gamma   90.00
#
_symmetry.space_group_name_H-M   'P 1'
#
loop_
_entity.id
_entity.type
_entity.pdbx_description
1 polymer ?
#
loop_
_entity_poly.entity_id
_entity_poly.type
_entity_poly.pdbx_seq_one_letter_code
_entity_poly.pdbx_strand_id
1 'polypeptide(L)'
;MPETLAPAYYTALGRGWRRDVWAILHPPYTAWHLAYVVIGAGLAPKVSGYRLLATLIAFFLAVGIAAHALDELNGRPLRTAIPGWVLKGAALVGLAGAVGLGFAGLPVVGIGLLPFIALGVLFVFAYNLELLGGRMHGDFWFALSWGAFPLLTAYLAQAGTISLGAVAAAAGAFALSFGQRSLSTPARTLRRKALSVTGTVTLSDGSSVTLDEATLLKPLEQALSAFSWGVVAFAVGLIASRLL
;
A
#
# COMPACT_ATOMS: atom_id res chain seq x y z
N MET A 1 12.74 18.94 25.39
CA MET A 1 11.70 18.79 24.35
C MET A 1 11.78 17.35 23.87
N PRO A 2 10.69 16.56 23.89
CA PRO A 2 10.73 15.23 23.30
C PRO A 2 11.15 15.34 21.83
N GLU A 3 12.04 14.44 21.40
CA GLU A 3 12.59 14.48 20.05
C GLU A 3 11.48 14.19 19.03
N THR A 4 11.25 15.11 18.09
CA THR A 4 10.17 14.95 17.12
C THR A 4 10.51 13.84 16.12
N LEU A 5 9.85 12.69 16.23
CA LEU A 5 10.05 11.57 15.31
C LEU A 5 9.61 11.91 13.88
N ALA A 6 10.33 11.33 12.91
CA ALA A 6 9.88 11.31 11.53
C ALA A 6 8.54 10.55 11.42
N PRO A 7 7.65 10.93 10.50
CA PRO A 7 6.29 10.39 10.44
C PRO A 7 6.22 8.91 10.00
N ALA A 8 7.31 8.34 9.51
CA ALA A 8 7.44 6.92 9.17
C ALA A 8 8.91 6.48 9.28
N TYR A 9 9.14 5.18 9.45
CA TYR A 9 10.48 4.60 9.63
C TYR A 9 11.40 4.78 8.42
N TYR A 10 10.82 4.86 7.21
CA TYR A 10 11.56 5.04 5.95
C TYR A 10 11.69 6.51 5.54
N THR A 11 11.23 7.45 6.37
CA THR A 11 11.27 8.88 6.04
C THR A 11 12.33 9.57 6.90
N ALA A 12 13.17 10.39 6.27
CA ALA A 12 14.16 11.19 6.99
C ALA A 12 13.50 12.25 7.89
N LEU A 13 14.18 12.58 8.99
CA LEU A 13 13.89 13.76 9.80
C LEU A 13 14.16 15.04 9.00
N GLY A 14 13.37 16.09 9.26
CA GLY A 14 13.53 17.39 8.62
C GLY A 14 12.54 17.68 7.49
N ARG A 15 12.88 18.67 6.66
CA ARG A 15 12.04 19.22 5.57
C ARG A 15 12.81 19.22 4.25
N GLY A 16 12.09 19.25 3.14
CA GLY A 16 12.66 19.45 1.81
C GLY A 16 11.95 18.62 0.74
N TRP A 17 11.96 19.11 -0.50
CA TRP A 17 11.20 18.50 -1.59
C TRP A 17 11.57 17.04 -1.85
N ARG A 18 12.86 16.67 -1.78
CA ARG A 18 13.30 15.27 -1.96
C ARG A 18 12.73 14.34 -0.91
N ARG A 19 12.78 14.79 0.36
CA ARG A 19 12.21 14.07 1.49
C ARG A 19 10.69 13.95 1.35
N ASP A 20 10.01 15.00 0.88
CA ASP A 20 8.57 15.00 0.72
C ASP A 20 8.11 14.09 -0.41
N VAL A 21 8.82 14.09 -1.55
CA VAL A 21 8.60 13.13 -2.64
C VAL A 21 8.83 11.70 -2.16
N TRP A 22 9.90 11.46 -1.40
CA TRP A 22 10.17 10.14 -0.83
C TRP A 22 9.09 9.72 0.17
N ALA A 23 8.68 10.62 1.06
CA ALA A 23 7.66 10.36 2.05
C ALA A 23 6.34 10.00 1.37
N ILE A 24 5.88 10.83 0.42
CA ILE A 24 4.59 10.63 -0.24
C ILE A 24 4.56 9.40 -1.13
N LEU A 25 5.67 9.02 -1.75
CA LEU A 25 5.76 7.77 -2.50
C LEU A 25 5.61 6.52 -1.62
N HIS A 26 5.77 6.63 -0.30
CA HIS A 26 5.81 5.49 0.63
C HIS A 26 6.53 4.24 0.07
N PRO A 27 7.80 4.32 -0.40
CA PRO A 27 8.42 3.30 -1.25
C PRO A 27 8.28 1.85 -0.78
N PRO A 28 8.53 1.48 0.49
CA PRO A 28 8.37 0.09 0.91
C PRO A 28 6.91 -0.39 0.81
N TYR A 29 5.94 0.47 1.12
CA TYR A 29 4.53 0.11 0.99
C TYR A 29 4.05 0.13 -0.46
N THR A 30 4.45 1.08 -1.30
CA THR A 30 4.11 1.02 -2.72
C THR A 30 4.69 -0.22 -3.38
N ALA A 31 5.96 -0.54 -3.10
CA ALA A 31 6.58 -1.76 -3.60
C ALA A 31 5.82 -3.01 -3.15
N TRP A 32 5.41 -3.07 -1.87
CA TRP A 32 4.57 -4.17 -1.35
C TRP A 32 3.26 -4.28 -2.15
N HIS A 33 2.49 -3.21 -2.31
CA HIS A 33 1.21 -3.29 -3.02
C HIS A 33 1.37 -3.65 -4.50
N LEU A 34 2.42 -3.14 -5.16
CA LEU A 34 2.75 -3.54 -6.54
C LEU A 34 3.22 -4.99 -6.63
N ALA A 35 3.82 -5.55 -5.57
CA ALA A 35 4.17 -6.96 -5.53
C ALA A 35 2.92 -7.86 -5.63
N TYR A 36 1.76 -7.45 -5.09
CA TYR A 36 0.52 -8.20 -5.29
C TYR A 36 0.05 -8.22 -6.75
N VAL A 37 0.28 -7.14 -7.50
CA VAL A 37 0.03 -7.11 -8.96
C VAL A 37 0.92 -8.13 -9.67
N VAL A 38 2.21 -8.15 -9.34
CA VAL A 38 3.16 -9.11 -9.92
C VAL A 38 2.77 -10.55 -9.56
N ILE A 39 2.39 -10.82 -8.30
CA ILE A 39 1.96 -12.15 -7.85
C ILE A 39 0.70 -12.57 -8.61
N GLY A 40 -0.31 -11.71 -8.68
CA GLY A 40 -1.56 -12.00 -9.39
C GLY A 40 -1.33 -12.32 -10.86
N ALA A 41 -0.51 -11.52 -11.55
CA ALA A 41 -0.15 -11.77 -12.93
C ALA A 41 0.67 -13.06 -13.10
N GLY A 42 1.64 -13.31 -12.21
CA GLY A 42 2.52 -14.48 -12.25
C GLY A 42 1.81 -15.81 -11.98
N LEU A 43 0.65 -15.79 -11.33
CA LEU A 43 -0.20 -16.96 -11.14
C LEU A 43 -1.01 -17.34 -12.38
N ALA A 44 -1.13 -16.46 -13.38
CA ALA A 44 -1.88 -16.75 -14.59
C ALA A 44 -1.27 -17.92 -15.40
N PRO A 45 -2.06 -18.65 -16.21
CA PRO A 45 -1.53 -19.75 -17.03
C PRO A 45 -0.47 -19.29 -18.04
N LYS A 46 -0.63 -18.09 -18.59
CA LYS A 46 0.34 -17.43 -19.48
C LYS A 46 0.56 -16.00 -18.99
N VAL A 47 1.82 -15.57 -18.98
CA VAL A 47 2.20 -14.22 -18.57
C VAL A 47 2.52 -13.40 -19.81
N SER A 48 1.79 -12.32 -20.02
CA SER A 48 2.18 -11.29 -20.98
C SER A 48 2.93 -10.16 -20.25
N GLY A 49 4.18 -9.94 -20.62
CA GLY A 49 4.99 -8.84 -20.09
C GLY A 49 4.36 -7.47 -20.36
N TYR A 50 3.74 -7.29 -21.53
CA TYR A 50 3.01 -6.06 -21.87
C TYR A 50 1.83 -5.81 -20.92
N ARG A 51 0.97 -6.82 -20.69
CA ARG A 51 -0.17 -6.69 -19.77
C ARG A 51 0.27 -6.48 -18.33
N LEU A 52 1.35 -7.14 -17.90
CA LEU A 52 1.94 -6.96 -16.59
C LEU A 52 2.42 -5.51 -16.40
N LEU A 53 3.20 -4.98 -17.35
CA LEU A 53 3.69 -3.61 -17.28
C LEU A 53 2.55 -2.59 -17.27
N ALA A 54 1.55 -2.75 -18.13
CA ALA A 54 0.37 -1.89 -18.14
C ALA A 54 -0.37 -1.91 -16.80
N THR A 55 -0.53 -3.10 -16.21
CA THR A 55 -1.19 -3.25 -14.90
C THR A 55 -0.36 -2.62 -13.78
N LEU A 56 0.97 -2.80 -13.79
CA LEU A 56 1.87 -2.17 -12.82
C LEU A 56 1.83 -0.64 -12.90
N ILE A 57 1.84 -0.08 -14.12
CA ILE A 57 1.72 1.38 -14.31
C ILE A 57 0.36 1.86 -13.82
N ALA A 58 -0.73 1.16 -14.16
CA ALA A 58 -2.08 1.54 -13.71
C ALA A 58 -2.19 1.55 -12.18
N PHE A 59 -1.70 0.50 -11.50
CA PHE A 59 -1.70 0.46 -10.04
C PHE A 59 -0.72 1.47 -9.43
N PHE A 60 0.46 1.69 -9.99
CA PHE A 60 1.37 2.71 -9.49
C PHE A 60 0.73 4.11 -9.56
N LEU A 61 0.08 4.44 -10.67
CA LEU A 61 -0.63 5.71 -10.83
C LEU A 61 -1.82 5.83 -9.86
N ALA A 62 -2.60 4.76 -9.68
CA ALA A 62 -3.75 4.76 -8.77
C ALA A 62 -3.35 4.79 -7.28
N VAL A 63 -2.55 3.82 -6.82
CA VAL A 63 -2.23 3.67 -5.40
C VAL A 63 -0.94 4.39 -4.99
N GLY A 64 0.10 4.37 -5.83
CA GLY A 64 1.41 4.98 -5.51
C GLY A 64 1.47 6.49 -5.70
N ILE A 65 0.58 7.05 -6.52
CA ILE A 65 0.49 8.49 -6.78
C ILE A 65 -0.85 9.04 -6.28
N ALA A 66 -1.98 8.60 -6.86
CA ALA A 66 -3.24 9.27 -6.61
C ALA A 66 -3.76 9.09 -5.18
N ALA A 67 -3.80 7.86 -4.67
CA ALA A 67 -4.22 7.59 -3.30
C ALA A 67 -3.31 8.29 -2.29
N HIS A 68 -1.99 8.24 -2.46
CA HIS A 68 -1.05 8.92 -1.57
C HIS A 68 -1.21 10.45 -1.59
N ALA A 69 -1.49 11.04 -2.74
CA ALA A 69 -1.76 12.47 -2.83
C ALA A 69 -3.07 12.85 -2.14
N LEU A 70 -4.11 12.01 -2.25
CA LEU A 70 -5.37 12.20 -1.54
C LEU A 70 -5.22 12.03 -0.02
N ASP A 71 -4.49 11.02 0.43
CA ASP A 71 -4.19 10.80 1.86
C ASP A 71 -3.41 12.00 2.43
N GLU A 72 -2.42 12.51 1.71
CA GLU A 72 -1.65 13.67 2.17
C GLU A 72 -2.46 14.97 2.16
N LEU A 73 -3.45 15.11 1.26
CA LEU A 73 -4.43 16.20 1.32
C LEU A 73 -5.31 16.13 2.56
N ASN A 74 -5.54 14.93 3.11
CA ASN A 74 -6.35 14.69 4.28
C ASN A 74 -5.53 14.82 5.58
N GLY A 75 -5.26 16.07 6.00
CA GLY A 75 -4.66 16.33 7.31
C GLY A 75 -3.14 16.18 7.39
N ARG A 76 -2.45 16.03 6.25
CA ARG A 76 -0.97 16.02 6.15
C ARG A 76 -0.30 14.96 7.05
N PRO A 77 -0.70 13.68 7.00
CA PRO A 77 -0.14 12.62 7.83
C PRO A 77 1.38 12.45 7.71
N LEU A 78 1.98 12.77 6.55
CA LEU A 78 3.43 12.73 6.34
C LEU A 78 4.14 14.06 6.56
N ARG A 79 3.38 15.09 6.93
CA ARG A 79 3.88 16.42 7.24
C ARG A 79 4.71 16.99 6.07
N THR A 80 4.25 16.77 4.83
CA THR A 80 4.92 17.32 3.64
C THR A 80 4.60 18.80 3.46
N ALA A 81 5.50 19.53 2.80
CA ALA A 81 5.28 20.92 2.39
C ALA A 81 4.75 21.06 0.95
N ILE A 82 4.36 19.95 0.31
CA ILE A 82 3.89 19.94 -1.08
C ILE A 82 2.61 20.79 -1.21
N PRO A 83 2.53 21.77 -2.12
CA PRO A 83 1.33 22.60 -2.25
C PRO A 83 0.09 21.75 -2.56
N GLY A 84 -1.05 22.11 -1.98
CA GLY A 84 -2.29 21.34 -2.14
C GLY A 84 -2.75 21.19 -3.59
N TRP A 85 -2.49 22.17 -4.45
CA TRP A 85 -2.81 22.09 -5.88
C TRP A 85 -1.94 21.04 -6.61
N VAL A 86 -0.69 20.84 -6.20
CA VAL A 86 0.19 19.79 -6.74
C VAL A 86 -0.37 18.42 -6.38
N LEU A 87 -0.80 18.24 -5.12
CA LEU A 87 -1.41 16.99 -4.67
C LEU A 87 -2.72 16.70 -5.41
N LYS A 88 -3.59 17.70 -5.57
CA LYS A 88 -4.84 17.55 -6.36
C LYS A 88 -4.55 17.20 -7.81
N GLY A 89 -3.55 17.85 -8.42
CA GLY A 89 -3.11 17.55 -9.77
C GLY A 89 -2.57 16.13 -9.91
N ALA A 90 -1.70 15.69 -8.98
CA ALA A 90 -1.18 14.32 -8.94
C ALA A 90 -2.29 13.29 -8.74
N ALA A 91 -3.26 13.56 -7.86
CA ALA A 91 -4.44 12.72 -7.67
C ALA A 91 -5.27 12.58 -8.95
N LEU A 92 -5.58 13.70 -9.61
CA LEU A 92 -6.38 13.71 -10.83
C LEU A 92 -5.65 12.99 -11.98
N VAL A 93 -4.39 13.36 -12.24
CA VAL A 93 -3.60 12.80 -13.34
C VAL A 93 -3.31 11.32 -13.11
N GLY A 94 -2.93 10.92 -11.89
CA GLY A 94 -2.69 9.53 -11.55
C GLY A 94 -3.95 8.68 -11.72
N LEU A 95 -5.08 9.13 -11.19
CA LEU A 95 -6.33 8.38 -11.31
C LEU A 95 -6.83 8.31 -12.77
N ALA A 96 -6.80 9.43 -13.50
CA ALA A 96 -7.20 9.46 -14.90
C ALA A 96 -6.32 8.56 -15.76
N GLY A 97 -5.00 8.56 -15.53
CA GLY A 97 -4.06 7.68 -16.22
C GLY A 97 -4.32 6.19 -15.94
N ALA A 98 -4.56 5.84 -14.68
CA ALA A 98 -4.89 4.47 -14.29
C ALA A 98 -6.20 3.97 -14.93
N VAL A 99 -7.25 4.81 -14.87
CA VAL A 99 -8.56 4.51 -15.48
C VAL A 99 -8.45 4.41 -17.01
N GLY A 100 -7.72 5.34 -17.63
CA GLY A 100 -7.45 5.33 -19.07
C GLY A 100 -6.74 4.07 -19.52
N LEU A 101 -5.73 3.59 -18.77
CA LEU A 101 -5.09 2.29 -19.02
C LEU A 101 -6.05 1.12 -18.87
N GLY A 102 -6.94 1.17 -17.88
CA GLY A 102 -8.02 0.18 -17.71
C GLY A 102 -8.93 0.10 -18.94
N PHE A 103 -9.43 1.25 -19.41
CA PHE A 103 -10.26 1.32 -20.61
C PHE A 103 -9.51 0.88 -21.88
N ALA A 104 -8.25 1.28 -22.02
CA ALA A 104 -7.39 0.84 -23.13
C ALA A 104 -7.15 -0.68 -23.12
N GLY A 105 -7.26 -1.33 -21.96
CA GLY A 105 -7.18 -2.78 -21.81
C GLY A 105 -8.43 -3.55 -22.24
N LEU A 106 -9.59 -2.90 -22.39
CA LEU A 106 -10.87 -3.58 -22.68
C LEU A 106 -10.86 -4.42 -23.97
N PRO A 107 -10.29 -3.98 -25.10
CA PRO A 107 -10.24 -4.80 -26.32
C PRO A 107 -9.41 -6.08 -26.15
N VAL A 108 -8.53 -6.12 -25.15
CA VAL A 108 -7.53 -7.18 -24.93
C VAL A 108 -7.96 -8.14 -23.81
N VAL A 109 -8.56 -7.61 -22.75
CA VAL A 109 -8.97 -8.35 -21.54
C VAL A 109 -10.46 -8.70 -21.59
N GLY A 110 -11.28 -7.88 -22.27
CA GLY A 110 -12.72 -8.02 -22.35
C GLY A 110 -13.49 -7.17 -21.32
N ILE A 111 -14.82 -7.15 -21.46
CA ILE A 111 -15.73 -6.31 -20.66
C ILE A 111 -15.71 -6.63 -19.15
N GLY A 112 -15.24 -7.81 -18.76
CA GLY A 112 -15.10 -8.22 -17.36
C GLY A 112 -14.15 -7.32 -16.55
N LEU A 113 -13.31 -6.51 -17.20
CA LEU A 113 -12.46 -5.52 -16.55
C LEU A 113 -13.25 -4.29 -16.03
N LEU A 114 -14.43 -3.99 -16.57
CA LEU A 114 -15.23 -2.81 -16.19
C LEU A 114 -15.59 -2.79 -14.69
N PRO A 115 -16.11 -3.88 -14.08
CA PRO A 115 -16.31 -3.94 -12.63
C PRO A 115 -15.05 -3.64 -11.81
N PHE A 116 -13.88 -4.09 -12.26
CA PHE A 116 -12.62 -3.84 -11.56
C PHE A 116 -12.18 -2.38 -11.66
N ILE A 117 -12.36 -1.74 -12.82
CA ILE A 117 -12.11 -0.29 -12.98
C ILE A 117 -13.02 0.48 -12.03
N ALA A 118 -14.33 0.17 -12.02
CA ALA A 118 -15.30 0.83 -11.15
C ALA A 118 -14.98 0.64 -9.67
N LEU A 119 -14.66 -0.59 -9.23
CA LEU A 119 -14.24 -0.88 -7.87
C LEU A 119 -12.93 -0.19 -7.50
N GLY A 120 -11.96 -0.13 -8.42
CA GLY A 120 -10.70 0.58 -8.19
C GLY A 120 -10.91 2.07 -7.94
N VAL A 121 -11.74 2.74 -8.75
CA VAL A 121 -12.12 4.14 -8.55
C VAL A 121 -12.84 4.32 -7.21
N LEU A 122 -13.80 3.43 -6.90
CA LEU A 122 -14.50 3.45 -5.62
C LEU A 122 -13.53 3.35 -4.44
N PHE A 123 -12.57 2.42 -4.47
CA PHE A 123 -11.61 2.23 -3.39
C PHE A 123 -10.67 3.43 -3.21
N VAL A 124 -10.18 4.02 -4.29
CA VAL A 124 -9.32 5.22 -4.21
C VAL A 124 -10.06 6.36 -3.52
N PHE A 125 -11.33 6.61 -3.85
CA PHE A 125 -12.08 7.69 -3.21
C PHE A 125 -12.61 7.33 -1.83
N ALA A 126 -13.27 6.18 -1.69
CA ALA A 126 -13.92 5.78 -0.45
C ALA A 126 -12.94 5.63 0.71
N TYR A 127 -11.74 5.11 0.43
CA TYR A 127 -10.73 4.92 1.46
C TYR A 127 -10.04 6.22 1.86
N ASN A 128 -9.60 7.03 0.89
CA ASN A 128 -8.76 8.21 1.16
C ASN A 128 -9.56 9.46 1.55
N LEU A 129 -10.81 9.58 1.10
CA LEU A 129 -11.69 10.70 1.46
C LEU A 129 -12.66 10.35 2.60
N GLU A 130 -12.53 9.15 3.19
CA GLU A 130 -13.43 8.65 4.25
C GLU A 130 -14.92 8.78 3.90
N LEU A 131 -15.27 8.52 2.63
CA LEU A 131 -16.65 8.61 2.17
C LEU A 131 -17.55 7.68 3.01
N LEU A 132 -18.82 8.04 3.15
CA LEU A 132 -19.80 7.38 4.03
C LEU A 132 -19.48 7.52 5.53
N GLY A 133 -18.78 8.59 5.92
CA GLY A 133 -18.46 8.88 7.33
C GLY A 133 -17.43 7.92 7.91
N GLY A 134 -16.45 7.47 7.11
CA GLY A 134 -15.40 6.56 7.54
C GLY A 134 -15.79 5.08 7.63
N ARG A 135 -17.02 4.70 7.27
CA ARG A 135 -17.49 3.30 7.32
C ARG A 135 -16.69 2.33 6.45
N MET A 136 -16.09 2.84 5.36
CA MET A 136 -15.17 2.10 4.49
C MET A 136 -13.69 2.35 4.80
N HIS A 137 -13.39 2.99 5.93
CA HIS A 137 -12.04 3.29 6.38
C HIS A 137 -11.68 2.41 7.58
N GLY A 138 -11.00 1.29 7.32
CA GLY A 138 -10.61 0.33 8.36
C GLY A 138 -9.70 -0.77 7.83
N ASP A 139 -9.22 -1.62 8.74
CA ASP A 139 -8.20 -2.64 8.43
C ASP A 139 -8.72 -3.68 7.42
N PHE A 140 -10.00 -4.04 7.52
CA PHE A 140 -10.65 -4.91 6.54
C PHE A 140 -10.64 -4.30 5.13
N TRP A 141 -11.12 -3.05 5.00
CA TRP A 141 -11.23 -2.39 3.70
C TRP A 141 -9.86 -2.13 3.10
N PHE A 142 -8.87 -1.76 3.92
CA PHE A 142 -7.48 -1.67 3.50
C PHE A 142 -6.99 -3.00 2.93
N ALA A 143 -7.13 -4.09 3.68
CA ALA A 143 -6.68 -5.41 3.27
C ALA A 143 -7.37 -5.88 1.97
N LEU A 144 -8.66 -5.60 1.82
CA LEU A 144 -9.42 -5.92 0.61
C LEU A 144 -8.92 -5.13 -0.60
N SER A 145 -8.81 -3.81 -0.47
CA SER A 145 -8.58 -2.91 -1.62
C SER A 145 -7.11 -2.69 -1.97
N TRP A 146 -6.19 -2.82 -1.01
CA TRP A 146 -4.74 -2.73 -1.23
C TRP A 146 -4.07 -4.11 -1.32
N GLY A 147 -4.69 -5.18 -0.82
CA GLY A 147 -4.15 -6.55 -0.85
C GLY A 147 -4.78 -7.45 -1.90
N ALA A 148 -6.02 -7.88 -1.65
CA ALA A 148 -6.72 -8.84 -2.50
C ALA A 148 -7.02 -8.29 -3.90
N PHE A 149 -7.53 -7.06 -3.97
CA PHE A 149 -7.99 -6.45 -5.21
C PHE A 149 -6.89 -6.27 -6.27
N PRO A 150 -5.68 -5.75 -5.97
CA PRO A 150 -4.61 -5.67 -6.95
C PRO A 150 -4.20 -7.02 -7.53
N LEU A 151 -4.15 -8.05 -6.69
CA LEU A 151 -3.83 -9.41 -7.10
C LEU A 151 -4.88 -9.96 -8.07
N LEU A 152 -6.16 -9.90 -7.70
CA LEU A 152 -7.25 -10.39 -8.55
C LEU A 152 -7.36 -9.62 -9.87
N THR A 153 -7.18 -8.30 -9.83
CA THR A 153 -7.19 -7.45 -11.03
C THR A 153 -6.07 -7.86 -11.99
N ALA A 154 -4.87 -8.09 -11.47
CA ALA A 154 -3.73 -8.49 -12.28
C ALA A 154 -3.86 -9.90 -12.85
N TYR A 155 -4.42 -10.84 -12.08
CA TYR A 155 -4.75 -12.17 -12.58
C TYR A 155 -5.77 -12.10 -13.71
N LEU A 156 -6.87 -11.35 -13.52
CA LEU A 156 -7.88 -11.14 -14.55
C LEU A 156 -7.30 -10.51 -15.81
N ALA A 157 -6.45 -9.48 -15.66
CA ALA A 157 -5.82 -8.81 -16.79
C ALA A 157 -4.98 -9.78 -17.65
N GLN A 158 -4.37 -10.80 -17.03
CA GLN A 158 -3.63 -11.84 -17.75
C GLN A 158 -4.54 -12.92 -18.33
N ALA A 159 -5.45 -13.48 -17.53
CA ALA A 159 -6.17 -14.71 -17.84
C ALA A 159 -7.59 -14.50 -18.41
N GLY A 160 -8.16 -13.30 -18.31
CA GLY A 160 -9.55 -12.99 -18.67
C GLY A 160 -10.60 -13.65 -17.77
N THR A 161 -10.18 -14.44 -16.77
CA THR A 161 -11.02 -15.17 -15.83
C THR A 161 -10.38 -15.14 -14.43
N ILE A 162 -11.09 -15.64 -13.42
CA ILE A 162 -10.57 -15.80 -12.05
C ILE A 162 -10.56 -17.30 -11.71
N SER A 163 -9.42 -17.81 -11.25
CA SER A 163 -9.30 -19.19 -10.78
C SER A 163 -9.42 -19.28 -9.25
N LEU A 164 -9.70 -20.48 -8.74
CA LEU A 164 -9.69 -20.75 -7.29
C LEU A 164 -8.30 -20.47 -6.68
N GLY A 165 -7.22 -20.77 -7.41
CA GLY A 165 -5.86 -20.46 -6.97
C GLY A 165 -5.63 -18.96 -6.80
N ALA A 166 -6.15 -18.14 -7.73
CA ALA A 166 -6.08 -16.68 -7.62
C ALA A 166 -6.87 -16.16 -6.41
N VAL A 167 -8.04 -16.74 -6.12
CA VAL A 167 -8.84 -16.39 -4.94
C VAL A 167 -8.11 -16.75 -3.64
N ALA A 168 -7.51 -17.94 -3.56
CA ALA A 168 -6.71 -18.33 -2.39
C ALA A 168 -5.51 -17.40 -2.18
N ALA A 169 -4.79 -17.06 -3.25
CA ALA A 169 -3.69 -16.10 -3.19
C ALA A 169 -4.16 -14.70 -2.78
N ALA A 170 -5.33 -14.26 -3.26
CA ALA A 170 -5.95 -12.99 -2.85
C ALA A 170 -6.31 -12.97 -1.37
N ALA A 171 -6.77 -14.09 -0.79
CA ALA A 171 -6.97 -14.22 0.65
C ALA A 171 -5.64 -14.13 1.43
N GLY A 172 -4.56 -14.68 0.89
CA GLY A 172 -3.20 -14.48 1.43
C GLY A 172 -2.77 -13.01 1.39
N ALA A 173 -2.95 -12.33 0.25
CA ALA A 173 -2.66 -10.91 0.10
C ALA A 173 -3.51 -10.02 1.01
N PHE A 174 -4.78 -10.40 1.23
CA PHE A 174 -5.64 -9.79 2.25
C PHE A 174 -5.01 -9.93 3.64
N ALA A 175 -4.69 -11.15 4.07
CA ALA A 175 -4.15 -11.41 5.40
C ALA A 175 -2.84 -10.67 5.66
N LEU A 176 -1.92 -10.65 4.68
CA LEU A 176 -0.66 -9.92 4.76
C LEU A 176 -0.88 -8.40 4.87
N SER A 177 -1.81 -7.85 4.09
CA SER A 177 -2.14 -6.41 4.14
C SER A 177 -2.87 -6.04 5.43
N PHE A 178 -3.70 -6.94 5.97
CA PHE A 178 -4.32 -6.78 7.28
C PHE A 178 -3.24 -6.73 8.37
N GLY A 179 -2.31 -7.68 8.39
CA GLY A 179 -1.17 -7.69 9.32
C GLY A 179 -0.29 -6.44 9.19
N GLN A 180 -0.01 -6.00 7.96
CA GLN A 180 0.68 -4.73 7.71
C GLN A 180 -0.06 -3.55 8.34
N ARG A 181 -1.39 -3.51 8.24
CA ARG A 181 -2.18 -2.45 8.85
C ARG A 181 -2.19 -2.54 10.37
N SER A 182 -2.34 -3.73 10.94
CA SER A 182 -2.30 -3.97 12.38
C SER A 182 -0.96 -3.57 13.02
N LEU A 183 0.15 -3.71 12.30
CA LEU A 183 1.47 -3.26 12.77
C LEU A 183 1.69 -1.76 12.53
N SER A 184 1.27 -1.23 11.38
CA SER A 184 1.52 0.17 11.02
C SER A 184 0.61 1.16 11.75
N THR A 185 -0.58 0.77 12.19
CA THR A 185 -1.46 1.64 12.98
C THR A 185 -0.84 2.07 14.32
N PRO A 186 -0.40 1.17 15.21
CA PRO A 186 0.27 1.57 16.46
C PRO A 186 1.58 2.32 16.19
N ALA A 187 2.38 1.91 15.20
CA ALA A 187 3.61 2.63 14.84
C ALA A 187 3.35 4.08 14.39
N ARG A 188 2.29 4.30 13.59
CA ARG A 188 1.86 5.65 13.18
C ARG A 188 1.34 6.45 14.37
N THR A 189 0.60 5.85 15.31
CA THR A 189 0.16 6.54 16.52
C THR A 189 1.36 7.03 17.33
N LEU A 190 2.34 6.15 17.58
CA LEU A 190 3.57 6.48 18.31
C LEU A 190 4.37 7.61 17.62
N ARG A 191 4.56 7.55 16.30
CA ARG A 191 5.33 8.58 15.57
C ARG A 191 4.61 9.90 15.37
N ARG A 192 3.29 9.85 15.16
CA ARG A 192 2.53 10.98 14.62
C ARG A 192 1.68 11.70 15.67
N LYS A 193 1.25 10.99 16.72
CA LYS A 193 0.24 11.46 17.67
C LYS A 193 0.70 11.40 19.13
N ALA A 194 1.59 10.47 19.50
CA ALA A 194 2.07 10.39 20.88
C ALA A 194 2.97 11.59 21.23
N LEU A 195 2.79 12.10 22.46
CA LEU A 195 3.63 13.15 23.04
C LEU A 195 4.77 12.58 23.88
N SER A 196 4.50 11.47 24.57
CA SER A 196 5.47 10.73 25.39
C SER A 196 4.98 9.30 25.65
N VAL A 197 5.89 8.34 25.80
CA VAL A 197 5.66 6.96 26.24
C VAL A 197 6.62 6.64 27.36
N THR A 198 6.08 6.22 28.50
CA THR A 198 6.88 5.83 29.66
C THR A 198 6.23 4.62 30.33
N GLY A 199 7.03 3.62 30.68
CA GLY A 199 6.59 2.47 31.47
C GLY A 199 7.75 1.57 31.87
N THR A 200 7.45 0.53 32.64
CA THR A 200 8.41 -0.50 33.04
C THR A 200 7.74 -1.86 32.93
N VAL A 201 8.43 -2.83 32.34
CA VAL A 201 8.06 -4.25 32.42
C VAL A 201 8.92 -4.89 33.50
N THR A 202 8.29 -5.42 34.54
CA THR A 202 8.96 -6.32 35.49
C THR A 202 8.91 -7.73 34.92
N LEU A 203 10.07 -8.33 34.67
CA LEU A 203 10.19 -9.70 34.18
C LEU A 203 10.05 -10.71 35.31
N SER A 204 9.79 -11.97 34.95
CA SER A 204 9.57 -13.05 35.92
C SER A 204 10.80 -13.36 36.79
N ASP A 205 11.99 -12.94 36.37
CA ASP A 205 13.24 -13.06 37.13
C ASP A 205 13.49 -11.86 38.07
N GLY A 206 12.54 -10.93 38.15
CA GLY A 206 12.63 -9.72 38.96
C GLY A 206 13.39 -8.56 38.30
N SER A 207 14.00 -8.77 37.13
CA SER A 207 14.62 -7.70 36.36
C SER A 207 13.57 -6.75 35.76
N SER A 208 13.99 -5.53 35.41
CA SER A 208 13.08 -4.50 34.88
C SER A 208 13.58 -3.98 33.54
N VAL A 209 12.67 -3.84 32.58
CA VAL A 209 12.92 -3.25 31.26
C VAL A 209 12.14 -1.96 31.14
N THR A 210 12.83 -0.86 30.83
CA THR A 210 12.17 0.43 30.55
C THR A 210 11.43 0.36 29.22
N LEU A 211 10.18 0.82 29.20
CA LEU A 211 9.39 1.01 28.00
C LEU A 211 9.37 2.49 27.63
N ASP A 212 9.90 2.78 26.46
CA ASP A 212 9.85 4.07 25.78
C ASP A 212 9.33 3.90 24.34
N GLU A 213 9.20 5.00 23.59
CA GLU A 213 8.75 4.98 22.21
C GLU A 213 9.63 4.09 21.33
N ALA A 214 10.96 4.15 21.52
CA ALA A 214 11.91 3.40 20.72
C ALA A 214 11.74 1.89 20.92
N THR A 215 11.56 1.46 22.17
CA THR A 215 11.33 0.06 22.55
C THR A 215 10.04 -0.48 21.92
N LEU A 216 8.96 0.31 21.91
CA LEU A 216 7.69 -0.10 21.29
C LEU A 216 7.73 -0.06 19.75
N LEU A 217 8.41 0.91 19.16
CA LEU A 217 8.50 1.05 17.70
C LEU A 217 9.37 -0.03 17.05
N LYS A 218 10.47 -0.41 17.71
CA LYS A 218 11.49 -1.31 17.14
C LYS A 218 10.90 -2.61 16.55
N PRO A 219 10.15 -3.45 17.30
CA PRO A 219 9.61 -4.69 16.73
C PRO A 219 8.59 -4.45 15.61
N LEU A 220 7.78 -3.38 15.72
CA LEU A 220 6.76 -3.04 14.71
C LEU A 220 7.43 -2.69 13.37
N GLU A 221 8.47 -1.87 13.41
CA GLU A 221 9.13 -1.36 12.20
C GLU A 221 10.07 -2.38 11.58
N GLN A 222 10.72 -3.20 12.40
CA GLN A 222 11.48 -4.34 11.93
C GLN A 222 10.59 -5.31 11.16
N ALA A 223 9.42 -5.66 11.72
CA ALA A 223 8.46 -6.53 11.06
C ALA A 223 7.91 -5.88 9.78
N LEU A 224 7.49 -4.60 9.83
CA LEU A 224 6.98 -3.89 8.65
C LEU A 224 8.01 -3.82 7.52
N SER A 225 9.27 -3.53 7.83
CA SER A 225 10.35 -3.49 6.85
C SER A 225 10.61 -4.88 6.26
N ALA A 226 10.71 -5.91 7.11
CA ALA A 226 10.95 -7.29 6.69
C ALA A 226 9.84 -7.81 5.77
N PHE A 227 8.57 -7.60 6.15
CA PHE A 227 7.45 -8.03 5.31
C PHE A 227 7.38 -7.24 4.00
N SER A 228 7.64 -5.92 4.01
CA SER A 228 7.61 -5.08 2.80
C SER A 228 8.55 -5.63 1.74
N TRP A 229 9.79 -5.90 2.11
CA TRP A 229 10.79 -6.39 1.16
C TRP A 229 10.67 -7.89 0.91
N GLY A 230 10.20 -8.67 1.89
CA GLY A 230 9.94 -10.09 1.73
C GLY A 230 8.88 -10.37 0.66
N VAL A 231 7.74 -9.66 0.70
CA VAL A 231 6.67 -9.83 -0.31
C VAL A 231 7.17 -9.41 -1.70
N VAL A 232 7.96 -8.34 -1.80
CA VAL A 232 8.61 -7.93 -3.05
C VAL A 232 9.54 -9.03 -3.58
N ALA A 233 10.39 -9.61 -2.73
CA ALA A 233 11.31 -10.67 -3.13
C ALA A 233 10.56 -11.92 -3.62
N PHE A 234 9.48 -12.32 -2.95
CA PHE A 234 8.62 -13.42 -3.41
C PHE A 234 7.98 -13.12 -4.76
N ALA A 235 7.48 -11.91 -4.97
CA ALA A 235 6.89 -11.50 -6.24
C ALA A 235 7.91 -11.53 -7.38
N VAL A 236 9.12 -11.03 -7.14
CA VAL A 236 10.23 -11.06 -8.11
C VAL A 236 10.64 -12.51 -8.42
N GLY A 237 10.82 -13.35 -7.41
CA GLY A 237 11.15 -14.77 -7.60
C GLY A 237 10.07 -15.52 -8.38
N LEU A 238 8.79 -15.27 -8.09
CA LEU A 238 7.67 -15.85 -8.80
C LEU A 238 7.65 -15.42 -10.27
N ILE A 239 7.79 -14.12 -10.58
CA ILE A 239 7.72 -13.69 -11.98
C ILE A 239 8.95 -14.12 -12.77
N ALA A 240 10.12 -14.14 -12.14
CA ALA A 240 11.35 -14.64 -12.75
C ALA A 240 11.21 -16.11 -13.16
N SER A 241 10.62 -16.97 -12.32
CA SER A 241 10.41 -18.39 -12.64
C SER A 241 9.36 -18.64 -13.73
N ARG A 242 8.63 -17.61 -14.16
CA ARG A 242 7.67 -17.67 -15.27
C ARG A 242 8.23 -17.15 -16.58
N LEU A 243 9.31 -16.37 -16.54
CA LEU A 243 9.86 -15.66 -17.70
C LEU A 243 11.28 -16.11 -18.09
N LEU A 244 12.01 -16.75 -17.17
CA LEU A 244 13.31 -17.39 -17.39
C LEU A 244 13.12 -18.89 -17.56
#